data_AF-A0A8T7GSF1-F1
#
_entry.id   AF-A0A8T7GSF1-F1
#
_cell.length_a   1.000
_cell.length_b   1.000
_cell.length_c   1.000
_cell.angle_alpha   90.00
_cell.angle_beta   90.00
_cell.angle_gamma   90.00
#
_symmetry.space_group_name_H-M   'P 1'
#
loop_
_entity.id
_entity.type
_entity.pdbx_description
1 polymer ?
#
loop_
_entity_poly.entity_id
_entity_poly.type
_entity_poly.pdbx_seq_one_letter_code
_entity_poly.pdbx_strand_id
1 'polypeptide(L)'
;MGYEQWEVTCEASRRVALLGVAFHVLGDAVEEDEESTVCLGSSYGLTLCSPRICPDTGWIERLLTYTLGKAWLELLPDGIVCGCAGSCTGSTEQIMRELIRTYERGLESHILSKTLTGKEYFLAVGWNGMAAVAEGESREVHVPGVPLVVFMHTHPGGVCLPSSRDLESFAEFFSRGGLLAGVYSANCRFLLWLRQPLRVEDYDRLIMLAQKLKKVREYYDYMRELESELDKSSSIGYILELV
;
A
#
# COMPACT_ATOMS: atom_id res chain seq x y z
N MET A 1 -14.08 -19.59 -14.72
CA MET A 1 -12.71 -19.06 -14.65
C MET A 1 -12.14 -19.49 -13.32
N GLY A 2 -11.07 -20.27 -13.32
CA GLY A 2 -10.39 -20.67 -12.09
C GLY A 2 -9.19 -19.77 -11.90
N TYR A 3 -9.27 -18.83 -10.97
CA TYR A 3 -8.06 -18.18 -10.46
C TYR A 3 -7.31 -19.24 -9.64
N GLU A 4 -6.07 -19.53 -10.01
CA GLU A 4 -5.20 -20.28 -9.12
C GLU A 4 -4.72 -19.32 -8.04
N GLN A 5 -5.48 -19.25 -6.95
CA GLN A 5 -5.20 -18.38 -5.81
C GLN A 5 -4.28 -19.13 -4.86
N TRP A 6 -3.07 -18.60 -4.68
CA TRP A 6 -2.12 -19.09 -3.69
C TRP A 6 -2.23 -18.18 -2.47
N GLU A 7 -2.84 -18.69 -1.40
CA GLU A 7 -2.78 -18.01 -0.11
C GLU A 7 -1.37 -18.12 0.45
N VAL A 8 -0.69 -16.98 0.55
CA VAL A 8 0.61 -16.84 1.19
C VAL A 8 0.35 -16.13 2.51
N THR A 9 0.01 -16.88 3.55
CA THR A 9 0.00 -16.31 4.90
C THR A 9 1.40 -16.46 5.48
N CYS A 10 2.11 -15.36 5.67
CA CYS A 10 3.42 -15.37 6.29
C CYS A 10 3.54 -14.23 7.31
N GLU A 11 4.57 -14.30 8.14
CA GLU A 11 4.87 -13.24 9.11
C GLU A 11 4.95 -11.85 8.45
N ALA A 12 5.49 -11.77 7.23
CA ALA A 12 5.62 -10.51 6.52
C ALA A 12 4.26 -9.91 6.11
N SER A 13 3.31 -10.71 5.62
CA SER A 13 1.98 -10.21 5.24
C SER A 13 1.21 -9.67 6.44
N ARG A 14 1.30 -10.35 7.58
CA ARG A 14 0.72 -9.87 8.84
C ARG A 14 1.36 -8.56 9.31
N ARG A 15 2.69 -8.47 9.26
CA ARG A 15 3.43 -7.28 9.66
C ARG A 15 3.14 -6.09 8.74
N VAL A 16 3.01 -6.32 7.43
CA VAL A 16 2.58 -5.31 6.46
C VAL A 16 1.21 -4.74 6.82
N ALA A 17 0.23 -5.60 7.16
CA ALA A 17 -1.10 -5.13 7.56
C ALA A 17 -1.07 -4.30 8.86
N LEU A 18 -0.31 -4.74 9.87
CA LEU A 18 -0.14 -3.98 11.12
C LEU A 18 0.53 -2.62 10.88
N LEU A 19 1.54 -2.56 10.01
CA LEU A 19 2.18 -1.31 9.59
C LEU A 19 1.19 -0.40 8.85
N GLY A 20 0.28 -0.98 8.07
CA GLY A 20 -0.78 -0.19 7.45
C GLY A 20 -1.73 0.42 8.46
N VAL A 21 -2.08 -0.32 9.52
CA VAL A 21 -2.93 0.21 10.61
C VAL A 21 -2.21 1.35 11.31
N ALA A 22 -0.92 1.14 11.62
CA ALA A 22 -0.06 2.15 12.21
C ALA A 22 -0.05 3.46 11.41
N PHE A 23 0.04 3.36 10.09
CA PHE A 23 0.05 4.51 9.19
C PHE A 23 -1.23 5.33 9.31
N HIS A 24 -2.40 4.69 9.20
CA HIS A 24 -3.69 5.40 9.27
C HIS A 24 -3.97 5.97 10.66
N VAL A 25 -3.65 5.21 11.72
CA VAL A 25 -3.77 5.70 13.10
C VAL A 25 -2.93 6.95 13.32
N LEU A 26 -1.67 6.93 12.88
CA LEU A 26 -0.80 8.08 13.03
C LEU A 26 -1.25 9.27 12.16
N GLY A 27 -1.68 8.99 10.92
CA GLY A 27 -2.18 9.99 10.00
C GLY A 27 -3.33 10.80 10.57
N ASP A 28 -4.31 10.11 11.16
CA ASP A 28 -5.48 10.72 11.80
C ASP A 28 -5.10 11.40 13.12
N ALA A 29 -4.29 10.74 13.95
CA ALA A 29 -3.92 11.26 15.25
C ALA A 29 -3.06 12.53 15.19
N VAL A 30 -2.21 12.70 14.16
CA VAL A 30 -1.43 13.92 13.97
C VAL A 30 -2.31 15.13 13.58
N GLU A 31 -3.46 14.91 12.93
CA GLU A 31 -4.40 15.99 12.66
C GLU A 31 -5.12 16.47 13.94
N GLU A 32 -5.30 15.60 14.94
CA GLU A 32 -6.05 15.90 16.16
C GLU A 32 -5.18 16.20 17.41
N ASP A 33 -3.96 15.65 17.49
CA ASP A 33 -3.10 15.72 18.68
C ASP A 33 -1.60 15.48 18.36
N GLU A 34 -0.78 16.54 18.42
CA GLU A 34 0.67 16.52 18.13
C GLU A 34 1.49 15.60 19.07
N GLU A 35 0.92 15.14 20.19
CA GLU A 35 1.60 14.22 21.13
C GLU A 35 1.39 12.73 20.81
N SER A 36 0.58 12.40 19.79
CA SER A 36 0.29 11.01 19.43
C SER A 36 1.47 10.34 18.74
N THR A 37 1.85 9.16 19.23
CA THR A 37 3.00 8.41 18.71
C THR A 37 2.68 6.93 18.52
N VAL A 38 3.35 6.32 17.54
CA VAL A 38 3.19 4.89 17.26
C VAL A 38 4.53 4.19 17.45
N CYS A 39 4.52 3.14 18.26
CA CYS A 39 5.66 2.28 18.54
C CYS A 39 5.49 0.94 17.82
N LEU A 40 6.42 0.62 16.94
CA LEU A 40 6.50 -0.71 16.35
C LEU A 40 7.19 -1.66 17.33
N GLY A 41 6.45 -2.61 17.89
CA GLY A 41 7.00 -3.62 18.79
C GLY A 41 7.94 -4.59 18.07
N SER A 42 8.89 -5.16 18.81
CA SER A 42 9.85 -6.16 18.30
C SER A 42 9.20 -7.51 17.95
N SER A 43 8.02 -7.81 18.50
CA SER A 43 7.34 -9.10 18.41
C SER A 43 5.89 -8.95 17.96
N TYR A 44 5.69 -8.64 16.67
CA TYR A 44 4.40 -8.74 15.96
C TYR A 44 3.25 -7.87 16.48
N GLY A 45 3.52 -6.99 17.43
CA GLY A 45 2.53 -6.12 18.04
C GLY A 45 2.74 -4.67 17.63
N LEU A 46 1.61 -3.98 17.39
CA LEU A 46 1.58 -2.53 17.23
C LEU A 46 1.28 -1.92 18.60
N THR A 47 2.21 -1.13 19.13
CA THR A 47 1.99 -0.41 20.38
C THR A 47 1.60 1.03 20.06
N LEU A 48 0.36 1.40 20.36
CA LEU A 48 -0.12 2.76 20.20
C LEU A 48 0.11 3.53 21.52
N CYS A 49 0.73 4.69 21.44
CA CYS A 49 0.92 5.60 22.57
C CYS A 49 0.29 6.95 22.25
N SER A 50 -0.90 7.18 22.78
CA SER A 50 -1.49 8.52 22.79
C SER A 50 -2.31 8.73 24.06
N PRO A 51 -2.13 9.86 24.77
CA PRO A 51 -2.87 10.18 25.98
C PRO A 51 -4.40 10.19 25.81
N ARG A 52 -4.89 10.47 24.59
CA ARG A 52 -6.32 10.47 24.23
C ARG A 52 -6.83 9.15 23.68
N ILE A 53 -5.98 8.39 22.98
CA ILE A 53 -6.37 7.16 22.28
C ILE A 53 -6.35 5.93 23.21
N CYS A 54 -5.36 5.84 24.11
CA CYS A 54 -5.18 4.66 24.97
C CYS A 54 -6.31 4.37 26.00
N PRO A 55 -7.09 5.36 26.50
CA PRO A 55 -8.18 5.08 27.44
C PRO A 55 -9.43 4.43 26.81
N ASP A 56 -9.64 4.56 25.49
CA ASP A 56 -10.82 4.06 24.77
C ASP A 56 -10.40 3.35 23.48
N THR A 57 -10.24 2.03 23.53
CA THR A 57 -9.97 1.20 22.34
C THR A 57 -11.06 1.31 21.28
N GLY A 58 -12.26 1.79 21.64
CA GLY A 58 -13.33 2.07 20.69
C GLY A 58 -12.99 3.15 19.68
N TRP A 59 -12.00 4.03 19.93
CA TRP A 59 -11.54 4.99 18.92
C TRP A 59 -10.80 4.31 17.77
N ILE A 60 -9.95 3.32 18.03
CA ILE A 60 -9.24 2.56 16.98
C ILE A 60 -10.26 1.83 16.10
N GLU A 61 -11.26 1.20 16.72
CA GLU A 61 -12.36 0.58 15.98
C GLU A 61 -13.16 1.60 15.16
N ARG A 62 -13.42 2.80 15.68
CA ARG A 62 -14.12 3.88 14.95
C ARG A 62 -13.30 4.38 13.77
N LEU A 63 -12.01 4.64 13.98
CA LEU A 63 -11.10 5.08 12.93
C LEU A 63 -11.00 4.02 11.83
N LEU A 64 -10.71 2.78 12.20
CA LEU A 64 -10.62 1.69 11.24
C LEU A 64 -11.98 1.38 10.60
N THR A 65 -13.10 1.61 11.28
CA THR A 65 -14.43 1.57 10.64
C THR A 65 -14.61 2.68 9.61
N TYR A 66 -14.12 3.88 9.89
CA TYR A 66 -14.21 5.01 8.97
C TYR A 66 -13.30 4.79 7.74
N THR A 67 -12.06 4.37 7.97
CA THR A 67 -11.05 4.17 6.93
C THR A 67 -11.26 2.89 6.13
N LEU A 68 -11.61 1.77 6.79
CA LEU A 68 -11.67 0.44 6.17
C LEU A 68 -13.11 -0.09 6.03
N GLY A 69 -14.07 0.46 6.77
CA GLY A 69 -15.44 -0.05 6.87
C GLY A 69 -15.63 -1.05 8.02
N LYS A 70 -16.81 -1.02 8.65
CA LYS A 70 -17.14 -1.82 9.85
C LYS A 70 -16.95 -3.33 9.66
N ALA A 71 -17.24 -3.84 8.46
CA ALA A 71 -17.16 -5.27 8.15
C ALA A 71 -15.75 -5.86 8.25
N TRP A 72 -14.72 -5.01 8.33
CA TRP A 72 -13.32 -5.42 8.20
C TRP A 72 -12.54 -5.33 9.51
N LEU A 73 -13.13 -4.76 10.56
CA LEU A 73 -12.54 -4.72 11.90
C LEU A 73 -12.29 -6.12 12.47
N GLU A 74 -13.24 -7.02 12.27
CA GLU A 74 -13.18 -8.40 12.78
C GLU A 74 -12.07 -9.23 12.12
N LEU A 75 -11.51 -8.73 11.03
CA LEU A 75 -10.49 -9.41 10.25
C LEU A 75 -9.09 -8.87 10.54
N LEU A 76 -8.93 -7.79 11.30
CA LEU A 76 -7.63 -7.23 11.61
C LEU A 76 -6.76 -8.26 12.35
N PRO A 77 -5.45 -8.33 12.04
CA PRO A 77 -4.56 -9.22 12.75
C PRO A 77 -4.50 -8.85 14.24
N ASP A 78 -4.55 -9.86 15.11
CA ASP A 78 -4.30 -9.66 16.54
C ASP A 78 -2.94 -8.96 16.76
N GLY A 79 -2.80 -8.22 17.86
CA GLY A 79 -1.52 -7.65 18.28
C GLY A 79 -1.47 -6.13 18.38
N ILE A 80 -2.60 -5.42 18.23
CA ILE A 80 -2.66 -3.99 18.58
C ILE A 80 -2.82 -3.88 20.09
N VAL A 81 -1.90 -3.18 20.74
CA VAL A 81 -1.87 -2.97 22.19
C VAL A 81 -1.74 -1.49 22.49
N CYS A 82 -2.49 -1.00 23.47
CA CYS A 82 -2.33 0.36 23.96
C CYS A 82 -1.26 0.37 25.07
N GLY A 83 -0.26 1.23 24.95
CA GLY A 83 0.78 1.35 25.96
C GLY A 83 1.83 2.39 25.61
N CYS A 84 2.32 3.10 26.62
CA CYS A 84 3.43 4.04 26.47
C CYS A 84 4.66 3.46 27.17
N ALA A 85 5.48 2.73 26.42
CA ALA A 85 6.77 2.22 26.90
C ALA A 85 7.88 2.60 25.92
N GLY A 86 8.83 3.43 26.38
CA GLY A 86 9.99 3.86 25.58
C GLY A 86 9.78 5.13 24.76
N SER A 87 10.76 5.48 23.92
CA SER A 87 10.69 6.59 22.97
C SER A 87 9.95 6.15 21.71
N CYS A 88 8.65 6.44 21.64
CA CYS A 88 7.85 6.24 20.44
C CYS A 88 8.00 7.46 19.53
N THR A 89 8.62 7.29 18.38
CA THR A 89 8.72 8.33 17.34
C THR A 89 8.78 7.62 16.00
N GLY A 90 7.66 7.60 15.28
CA GLY A 90 7.58 7.12 13.92
C GLY A 90 6.71 8.11 13.16
N SER A 91 7.22 8.78 12.12
CA SER A 91 6.37 9.50 11.16
C SER A 91 5.67 8.52 10.23
N THR A 92 4.61 8.96 9.55
CA THR A 92 3.92 8.15 8.51
C THR A 92 4.90 7.67 7.45
N GLU A 93 5.87 8.52 7.09
CA GLU A 93 6.93 8.19 6.15
C GLU A 93 7.86 7.08 6.68
N GLN A 94 8.22 7.10 7.96
CA GLN A 94 9.05 6.05 8.57
C GLN A 94 8.33 4.71 8.62
N ILE A 95 7.03 4.72 8.96
CA ILE A 95 6.16 3.54 8.95
C ILE A 95 6.13 2.95 7.54
N MET A 96 5.95 3.78 6.52
CA MET A 96 5.87 3.32 5.14
C MET A 96 7.19 2.79 4.59
N ARG A 97 8.32 3.38 5.00
CA ARG A 97 9.65 2.81 4.70
C ARG A 97 9.82 1.42 5.30
N GLU A 98 9.35 1.19 6.52
CA GLU A 98 9.36 -0.13 7.15
C GLU A 98 8.38 -1.10 6.48
N LEU A 99 7.21 -0.62 6.03
CA LEU A 99 6.23 -1.41 5.28
C LEU A 99 6.84 -1.91 3.97
N ILE A 100 7.43 -1.01 3.18
CA ILE A 100 8.10 -1.36 1.92
C ILE A 100 9.22 -2.38 2.18
N ARG A 101 10.09 -2.15 3.17
CA ARG A 101 11.17 -3.09 3.53
C ARG A 101 10.64 -4.46 3.96
N THR A 102 9.55 -4.50 4.70
CA THR A 102 8.92 -5.74 5.16
C THR A 102 8.35 -6.51 3.96
N TYR A 103 7.68 -5.81 3.05
CA TYR A 103 7.18 -6.36 1.81
C TYR A 103 8.32 -6.91 0.93
N GLU A 104 9.38 -6.14 0.71
CA GLU A 104 10.54 -6.54 -0.10
C GLU A 104 11.22 -7.80 0.44
N ARG A 105 11.46 -7.86 1.76
CA ARG A 105 12.14 -9.01 2.37
C ARG A 105 11.31 -10.29 2.39
N GLY A 106 9.99 -10.17 2.49
CA GLY A 106 9.12 -11.31 2.79
C GLY A 106 8.16 -11.73 1.70
N LEU A 107 7.84 -10.84 0.75
CA LEU A 107 6.76 -11.05 -0.21
C LEU A 107 7.19 -10.80 -1.67
N GLU A 108 8.14 -9.90 -1.91
CA GLU A 108 8.53 -9.50 -3.27
C GLU A 108 9.03 -10.66 -4.14
N SER A 109 9.75 -11.62 -3.56
CA SER A 109 10.22 -12.80 -4.30
C SER A 109 9.07 -13.61 -4.93
N HIS A 110 7.89 -13.61 -4.30
CA HIS A 110 6.71 -14.30 -4.82
C HIS A 110 6.21 -13.67 -6.12
N ILE A 111 6.19 -12.34 -6.24
CA ILE A 111 5.76 -11.66 -7.47
C ILE A 111 6.88 -11.64 -8.52
N LEU A 112 8.14 -11.44 -8.11
CA LEU A 112 9.29 -11.43 -9.02
C LEU A 112 9.44 -12.75 -9.79
N SER A 113 9.25 -13.88 -9.10
CA SER A 113 9.32 -15.22 -9.73
C SER A 113 8.33 -15.41 -10.88
N LYS A 114 7.27 -14.58 -10.94
CA LYS A 114 6.22 -14.67 -11.95
C LYS A 114 6.46 -13.80 -13.18
N THR A 115 7.38 -12.84 -13.11
CA THR A 115 7.67 -11.90 -14.21
C THR A 115 8.15 -12.58 -15.50
N LEU A 116 8.72 -13.79 -15.40
CA LEU A 116 9.30 -14.54 -16.52
C LEU A 116 8.33 -15.50 -17.21
N THR A 117 7.10 -15.59 -16.73
CA THR A 117 6.11 -16.59 -17.20
C THR A 117 5.38 -16.18 -18.48
N GLY A 118 5.50 -14.91 -18.89
CA GLY A 118 4.77 -14.34 -20.02
C GLY A 118 3.29 -14.06 -19.75
N LYS A 119 2.83 -14.20 -18.49
CA LYS A 119 1.47 -13.86 -18.06
C LYS A 119 1.47 -12.75 -17.01
N GLU A 120 0.31 -12.12 -16.81
CA GLU A 120 0.08 -11.14 -15.75
C GLU A 120 -0.31 -11.86 -14.46
N TYR A 121 0.33 -11.47 -13.37
CA TYR A 121 0.04 -11.93 -12.02
C TYR A 121 -0.20 -10.72 -11.14
N PHE A 122 -0.96 -10.90 -10.07
CA PHE A 122 -1.03 -9.92 -9.00
C PHE A 122 -0.67 -10.56 -7.66
N LEU A 123 -0.11 -9.75 -6.77
CA LEU A 123 0.10 -10.02 -5.37
C LEU A 123 -0.63 -8.95 -4.58
N ALA A 124 -1.52 -9.38 -3.69
CA ALA A 124 -2.26 -8.50 -2.81
C ALA A 124 -2.01 -8.88 -1.35
N VAL A 125 -1.92 -7.88 -0.47
CA VAL A 125 -1.95 -8.09 0.98
C VAL A 125 -3.20 -7.43 1.53
N GLY A 126 -4.07 -8.21 2.15
CA GLY A 126 -5.29 -7.72 2.79
C GLY A 126 -5.03 -7.10 4.15
N TRP A 127 -5.97 -6.28 4.63
CA TRP A 127 -5.95 -5.74 6.01
C TRP A 127 -6.01 -6.82 7.08
N ASN A 128 -6.41 -8.03 6.71
CA ASN A 128 -6.41 -9.19 7.57
C ASN A 128 -5.06 -9.89 7.72
N GLY A 129 -4.01 -9.35 7.08
CA GLY A 129 -2.68 -9.93 7.11
C GLY A 129 -2.50 -11.18 6.24
N MET A 130 -3.51 -11.57 5.45
CA MET A 130 -3.37 -12.60 4.43
C MET A 130 -2.80 -11.98 3.15
N ALA A 131 -1.89 -12.69 2.47
CA ALA A 131 -1.51 -12.36 1.12
C ALA A 131 -2.06 -13.39 0.13
N ALA A 132 -2.37 -12.92 -1.08
CA ALA A 132 -2.82 -13.75 -2.17
C ALA A 132 -1.97 -13.44 -3.41
N VAL A 133 -1.58 -14.48 -4.13
CA VAL A 133 -1.04 -14.37 -5.49
C VAL A 133 -2.00 -15.04 -6.44
N ALA A 134 -2.37 -14.37 -7.51
CA ALA A 134 -3.23 -14.94 -8.54
C ALA A 134 -2.82 -14.49 -9.94
N GLU A 135 -3.17 -15.32 -10.91
CA GLU A 135 -2.96 -15.07 -12.33
C GLU A 135 -4.12 -14.21 -12.87
N GLY A 136 -3.82 -13.12 -13.57
CA GLY A 136 -4.79 -12.34 -14.32
C GLY A 136 -4.96 -12.87 -15.74
N GLU A 137 -6.14 -12.70 -16.34
CA GLU A 137 -6.28 -12.82 -17.79
C GLU A 137 -5.63 -11.60 -18.44
N SER A 138 -5.04 -11.77 -19.63
CA SER A 138 -4.30 -10.73 -20.33
C SER A 138 -5.09 -9.41 -20.37
N ARG A 139 -4.60 -8.38 -19.66
CA ARG A 139 -5.10 -6.99 -19.60
C ARG A 139 -6.22 -6.67 -18.62
N GLU A 140 -6.71 -7.60 -17.80
CA GLU A 140 -7.70 -7.29 -16.76
C GLU A 140 -7.47 -8.10 -15.47
N VAL A 141 -7.00 -7.41 -14.42
CA VAL A 141 -7.05 -7.91 -13.04
C VAL A 141 -8.26 -7.28 -12.36
N HIS A 142 -9.33 -8.04 -12.20
CA HIS A 142 -10.43 -7.67 -11.31
C HIS A 142 -10.11 -8.14 -9.90
N VAL A 143 -9.56 -7.26 -9.07
CA VAL A 143 -9.49 -7.52 -7.64
C VAL A 143 -10.92 -7.34 -7.09
N PRO A 144 -11.54 -8.36 -6.48
CA PRO A 144 -12.81 -8.17 -5.79
C PRO A 144 -12.65 -7.06 -4.76
N GLY A 145 -13.72 -6.35 -4.39
CA GLY A 145 -13.72 -5.19 -3.47
C GLY A 145 -13.29 -5.46 -2.02
N VAL A 146 -12.33 -6.36 -1.83
CA VAL A 146 -11.59 -6.65 -0.62
C VAL A 146 -10.67 -5.46 -0.36
N PRO A 147 -10.71 -4.85 0.83
CA PRO A 147 -9.79 -3.79 1.17
C PRO A 147 -8.38 -4.39 1.28
N LEU A 148 -7.44 -3.73 0.61
CA LEU A 148 -6.05 -4.16 0.52
C LEU A 148 -5.12 -3.10 1.09
N VAL A 149 -4.00 -3.52 1.65
CA VAL A 149 -2.90 -2.68 2.13
C VAL A 149 -1.86 -2.50 1.03
N VAL A 150 -1.58 -3.59 0.31
CA VAL A 150 -0.59 -3.66 -0.77
C VAL A 150 -1.21 -4.28 -2.00
N PHE A 151 -0.95 -3.72 -3.17
CA PHE A 151 -1.37 -4.25 -4.46
C PHE A 151 -0.27 -4.16 -5.51
N MET A 152 0.24 -5.30 -5.96
CA MET A 152 1.28 -5.38 -6.97
C MET A 152 0.78 -6.20 -8.14
N HIS A 153 1.16 -5.85 -9.36
CA HIS A 153 0.95 -6.72 -10.51
C HIS A 153 2.16 -6.78 -11.43
N THR A 154 2.21 -7.78 -12.32
CA THR A 154 3.28 -7.93 -13.30
C THR A 154 2.85 -7.42 -14.66
N HIS A 155 3.80 -6.86 -15.42
CA HIS A 155 3.66 -6.60 -16.86
C HIS A 155 4.52 -7.58 -17.67
N PRO A 156 3.94 -8.31 -18.64
CA PRO A 156 4.72 -9.02 -19.64
C PRO A 156 5.38 -8.02 -20.59
N GLY A 157 6.65 -8.23 -20.94
CA GLY A 157 7.36 -7.42 -21.94
C GLY A 157 8.50 -6.54 -21.44
N GLY A 158 8.93 -6.69 -20.19
CA GLY A 158 10.17 -6.08 -19.68
C GLY A 158 10.06 -4.60 -19.30
N VAL A 159 8.86 -4.02 -19.29
CA VAL A 159 8.58 -2.62 -18.90
C VAL A 159 7.66 -2.62 -17.69
N CYS A 160 8.02 -1.86 -16.66
CA CYS A 160 7.26 -1.73 -15.40
C CYS A 160 6.59 -0.37 -15.25
N LEU A 161 6.57 0.48 -16.29
CA LEU A 161 5.81 1.73 -16.22
C LEU A 161 4.30 1.43 -16.21
N PRO A 162 3.55 1.97 -15.22
CA PRO A 162 2.10 1.84 -15.19
C PRO A 162 1.44 2.41 -16.45
N SER A 163 0.44 1.72 -16.95
CA SER A 163 -0.48 2.26 -17.95
C SER A 163 -1.43 3.29 -17.33
N SER A 164 -2.16 4.01 -18.18
CA SER A 164 -3.25 4.89 -17.71
C SER A 164 -4.30 4.14 -16.88
N ARG A 165 -4.59 2.86 -17.19
CA ARG A 165 -5.56 2.06 -16.43
C ARG A 165 -5.01 1.63 -15.08
N ASP A 166 -3.71 1.35 -15.01
CA ASP A 166 -3.04 1.01 -13.75
C ASP A 166 -3.09 2.20 -12.80
N LEU A 167 -2.83 3.41 -13.28
CA LEU A 167 -2.91 4.63 -12.46
C LEU A 167 -4.33 4.96 -12.00
N GLU A 168 -5.33 4.79 -12.85
CA GLU A 168 -6.74 4.90 -12.45
C GLU A 168 -7.07 3.88 -11.34
N SER A 169 -6.56 2.65 -11.46
CA SER A 169 -6.75 1.60 -10.46
C SER A 169 -5.99 1.88 -9.17
N PHE A 170 -4.78 2.44 -9.25
CA PHE A 170 -3.98 2.81 -8.09
C PHE A 170 -4.62 3.98 -7.33
N ALA A 171 -5.19 4.96 -8.04
CA ALA A 171 -5.95 6.05 -7.41
C ALA A 171 -7.13 5.51 -6.60
N GLU A 172 -7.91 4.59 -7.18
CA GLU A 172 -9.03 3.95 -6.50
C GLU A 172 -8.57 3.03 -5.34
N PHE A 173 -7.44 2.37 -5.49
CA PHE A 173 -6.85 1.58 -4.41
C PHE A 173 -6.44 2.45 -3.22
N PHE A 174 -5.76 3.59 -3.47
CA PHE A 174 -5.38 4.52 -2.41
C PHE A 174 -6.61 5.19 -1.76
N SER A 175 -7.63 5.54 -2.54
CA SER A 175 -8.87 6.16 -1.99
C SER A 175 -9.64 5.22 -1.05
N ARG A 176 -9.42 3.91 -1.19
CA ARG A 176 -9.98 2.86 -0.31
C ARG A 176 -9.04 2.47 0.84
N GLY A 177 -8.05 3.31 1.14
CA GLY A 177 -7.12 3.12 2.25
C GLY A 177 -5.89 2.30 1.91
N GLY A 178 -5.70 1.83 0.67
CA GLY A 178 -4.47 1.17 0.25
C GLY A 178 -3.23 2.06 0.42
N LEU A 179 -2.04 1.46 0.55
CA LEU A 179 -0.83 2.20 0.94
C LEU A 179 0.35 2.05 0.00
N LEU A 180 0.48 0.89 -0.66
CA LEU A 180 1.57 0.58 -1.56
C LEU A 180 1.03 -0.14 -2.79
N ALA A 181 1.23 0.45 -3.96
CA ALA A 181 0.84 -0.11 -5.24
C ALA A 181 2.05 -0.23 -6.17
N GLY A 182 2.05 -1.14 -7.14
CA GLY A 182 3.19 -1.21 -8.04
C GLY A 182 3.10 -2.22 -9.16
N VAL A 183 4.04 -2.07 -10.08
CA VAL A 183 4.19 -2.88 -11.28
C VAL A 183 5.58 -3.49 -11.29
N TYR A 184 5.63 -4.81 -11.48
CA TYR A 184 6.85 -5.57 -11.66
C TYR A 184 7.00 -6.04 -13.10
N SER A 185 8.22 -6.01 -13.62
CA SER A 185 8.56 -6.68 -14.85
C SER A 185 9.92 -7.35 -14.72
N ALA A 186 10.32 -8.09 -15.74
CA ALA A 186 11.56 -8.88 -15.71
C ALA A 186 12.83 -8.05 -15.48
N ASN A 187 12.81 -6.76 -15.86
CA ASN A 187 13.99 -5.89 -15.85
C ASN A 187 13.87 -4.70 -14.90
N CYS A 188 12.68 -4.46 -14.34
CA CYS A 188 12.44 -3.28 -13.52
C CYS A 188 11.19 -3.41 -12.66
N ARG A 189 11.09 -2.55 -11.65
CA ARG A 189 9.92 -2.38 -10.80
C ARG A 189 9.58 -0.90 -10.66
N PHE A 190 8.29 -0.62 -10.58
CA PHE A 190 7.75 0.69 -10.30
C PHE A 190 6.79 0.60 -9.11
N LEU A 191 7.04 1.35 -8.05
CA LEU A 191 6.20 1.39 -6.87
C LEU A 191 5.65 2.80 -6.66
N LEU A 192 4.37 2.90 -6.30
CA LEU A 192 3.74 4.09 -5.72
C LEU A 192 3.40 3.82 -4.26
N TRP A 193 3.61 4.80 -3.39
CA TRP A 193 3.31 4.65 -1.97
C TRP A 193 2.91 5.98 -1.34
N LEU A 194 2.12 5.93 -0.28
CA LEU A 194 1.71 7.12 0.47
C LEU A 194 2.79 7.52 1.49
N ARG A 195 3.34 8.73 1.38
CA ARG A 195 4.21 9.38 2.39
C ARG A 195 3.41 9.89 3.59
N GLN A 196 2.18 10.32 3.32
CA GLN A 196 1.22 10.91 4.25
C GLN A 196 -0.19 10.46 3.84
N PRO A 197 -1.21 10.60 4.71
CA PRO A 197 -2.59 10.28 4.35
C PRO A 197 -2.98 10.91 3.02
N LEU A 198 -3.71 10.15 2.20
CA LEU A 198 -4.10 10.57 0.86
C LEU A 198 -5.00 11.81 0.94
N ARG A 199 -4.64 12.87 0.20
CA ARG A 199 -5.48 14.06 0.05
C ARG A 199 -6.31 13.98 -1.22
N VAL A 200 -7.38 14.76 -1.30
CA VAL A 200 -8.22 14.84 -2.50
C VAL A 200 -7.39 15.29 -3.71
N GLU A 201 -6.47 16.23 -3.51
CA GLU A 201 -5.60 16.73 -4.57
C GLU A 201 -4.63 15.64 -5.08
N ASP A 202 -4.20 14.71 -4.21
CA ASP A 202 -3.34 13.59 -4.61
C ASP A 202 -4.10 12.59 -5.50
N TYR A 203 -5.38 12.34 -5.19
CA TYR A 203 -6.26 11.54 -6.06
C TYR A 203 -6.43 12.21 -7.43
N ASP A 204 -6.76 13.50 -7.45
CA ASP A 204 -6.94 14.26 -8.69
C ASP A 204 -5.67 14.27 -9.55
N ARG A 205 -4.49 14.43 -8.93
CA ARG A 205 -3.18 14.34 -9.61
C ARG A 205 -2.96 12.99 -10.28
N LEU A 206 -3.28 11.87 -9.61
CA LEU A 206 -3.17 10.54 -10.22
C LEU A 206 -4.12 10.37 -11.41
N ILE A 207 -5.36 10.85 -11.30
CA ILE A 207 -6.33 10.82 -12.40
C ILE A 207 -5.88 11.69 -13.58
N MET A 208 -5.36 12.88 -13.31
CA MET A 208 -4.81 13.77 -14.32
C MET A 208 -3.59 13.15 -15.02
N LEU A 209 -2.67 12.57 -14.26
CA LEU A 209 -1.52 11.84 -14.79
C LEU A 209 -1.98 10.70 -15.71
N ALA A 210 -2.94 9.89 -15.27
CA ALA A 210 -3.51 8.82 -16.07
C ALA A 210 -4.05 9.34 -17.42
N GLN A 211 -4.83 10.42 -17.40
CA GLN A 211 -5.38 11.04 -18.61
C GLN A 211 -4.30 11.54 -19.57
N LYS A 212 -3.26 12.20 -19.05
CA LYS A 212 -2.12 12.68 -19.85
C LYS A 212 -1.39 11.52 -20.53
N LEU A 213 -1.16 10.43 -19.81
CA LEU A 213 -0.42 9.26 -20.30
C LEU A 213 -1.14 8.48 -21.39
N LYS A 214 -2.45 8.64 -21.60
CA LYS A 214 -3.17 8.06 -22.75
C LYS A 214 -2.54 8.43 -24.11
N LYS A 215 -1.93 9.62 -24.18
CA LYS A 215 -1.31 10.17 -25.40
C LYS A 215 0.20 10.00 -25.44
N VAL A 216 0.83 9.62 -24.33
CA VAL A 216 2.29 9.44 -24.23
C VAL A 216 2.68 8.08 -24.83
N ARG A 217 3.83 8.06 -25.50
CA ARG A 217 4.41 6.87 -26.13
C ARG A 217 5.88 6.69 -25.77
N GLU A 218 6.58 7.79 -25.52
CA GLU A 218 8.00 7.80 -25.23
C GLU A 218 8.28 7.85 -23.73
N TYR A 219 9.34 7.17 -23.31
CA TYR A 219 9.78 7.09 -21.91
C TYR A 219 10.03 8.47 -21.29
N TYR A 220 10.74 9.35 -22.00
CA TYR A 220 11.08 10.69 -21.49
C TYR A 220 9.84 11.55 -21.25
N ASP A 221 8.85 11.47 -22.14
CA ASP A 221 7.59 12.18 -21.95
C ASP A 221 6.81 11.60 -20.77
N TYR A 222 6.85 10.27 -20.56
CA TYR A 222 6.24 9.64 -19.40
C TYR A 222 6.83 10.19 -18.09
N MET A 223 8.16 10.16 -17.98
CA MET A 223 8.85 10.61 -16.77
C MET A 223 8.61 12.09 -16.49
N ARG A 224 8.55 12.93 -17.53
CA ARG A 224 8.23 14.35 -17.36
C ARG A 224 6.84 14.57 -16.78
N GLU A 225 5.81 13.87 -17.29
CA GLU A 225 4.46 13.99 -16.73
C GLU A 225 4.39 13.44 -15.30
N LEU A 226 5.07 12.31 -15.03
CA LEU A 226 5.14 11.71 -13.70
C LEU A 226 5.75 12.69 -12.66
N GLU A 227 6.91 13.25 -12.97
CA GLU A 227 7.62 14.20 -12.09
C GLU A 227 6.85 15.50 -11.88
N SER A 228 6.07 15.93 -12.88
CA SER A 228 5.24 17.13 -12.79
C SER A 228 4.05 16.95 -11.85
N GLU A 229 3.44 15.76 -11.79
CA GLU A 229 2.25 15.50 -10.98
C GLU A 229 2.61 14.98 -9.57
N LEU A 230 3.62 14.12 -9.48
CA LEU A 230 4.08 13.49 -8.23
C LEU A 230 5.34 14.17 -7.67
N ASP A 231 5.28 15.49 -7.57
CA ASP A 231 6.36 16.31 -7.06
C ASP A 231 6.54 16.17 -5.51
N LYS A 232 7.44 16.98 -4.94
CA LYS A 232 7.68 16.96 -3.49
C LYS A 232 6.49 17.42 -2.64
N SER A 233 5.50 18.09 -3.25
CA SER A 233 4.29 18.52 -2.54
C SER A 233 3.22 17.43 -2.46
N SER A 234 3.34 16.38 -3.27
CA SER A 234 2.41 15.24 -3.21
C SER A 234 2.66 14.36 -1.99
N SER A 235 1.57 13.87 -1.41
CA SER A 235 1.59 12.81 -0.41
C SER A 235 1.98 11.46 -1.01
N ILE A 236 2.08 11.34 -2.34
CA ILE A 236 2.48 10.11 -3.04
C ILE A 236 3.96 10.19 -3.38
N GLY A 237 4.70 9.15 -3.01
CA GLY A 237 6.04 8.87 -3.49
C GLY A 237 6.03 7.79 -4.56
N TYR A 238 7.09 7.78 -5.39
CA TYR A 238 7.34 6.69 -6.31
C TYR A 238 8.78 6.18 -6.23
N ILE A 239 8.98 4.94 -6.64
CA ILE A 239 10.28 4.28 -6.83
C ILE A 239 10.26 3.66 -8.23
N LEU A 240 11.28 3.94 -9.03
CA LEU A 240 11.52 3.26 -10.31
C LEU A 240 12.94 2.71 -10.29
N GLU A 241 13.08 1.39 -10.35
CA GLU A 241 14.36 0.70 -10.21
C GLU A 241 14.49 -0.42 -11.23
N LEU A 242 15.71 -0.69 -11.66
CA LEU A 242 16.04 -1.89 -12.43
C LEU A 242 16.14 -3.09 -11.49
N VAL A 243 15.64 -4.23 -11.92
CA VAL A 243 15.60 -5.50 -11.17
C VAL A 243 16.63 -6.47 -11.73
#